data_AF-A0A285UY53-F1
#
_entry.id   AF-A0A285UY53-F1
#
_cell.length_a   1.000
_cell.length_b   1.000
_cell.length_c   1.000
_cell.angle_alpha   90.00
_cell.angle_beta   90.00
_cell.angle_gamma   90.00
#
_symmetry.space_group_name_H-M   'P 1'
#
loop_
_entity.id
_entity.type
_entity.pdbx_description
1 polymer ?
#
loop_
_entity_poly.entity_id
_entity_poly.type
_entity_poly.pdbx_seq_one_letter_code
_entity_poly.pdbx_strand_id
1 'polypeptide(L)'
;MSRHDRAPRPAKDRTNLYDDITGKIIADLEAGRFPWVQPWGTPAAGAPLAMPQNAATGRRYSGINVLILWGAVIERGFPGQSWLTFRQALSLGGNVMKGERGITVVYADRFTPEDEKRRARETGEEAHAIPFLKRFTVFNAAQCEGLPEEIAAVAPPPPPGLIEPTVEALIRATGIDFRIGGNRAFYVPSQDFVMVPPPQAYHEPINWHRTALHEMGHATGHPSRLARDFSGSFGTKKYAFEELVALS
;
A
#
# COMPACT_ATOMS: atom_id res chain seq x y z
N MET A 1 -13.45 -50.19 1.39
CA MET A 1 -12.69 -49.08 0.75
C MET A 1 -13.15 -47.79 1.41
N SER A 2 -12.46 -47.33 2.45
CA SER A 2 -12.86 -46.14 3.22
C SER A 2 -12.43 -44.87 2.50
N ARG A 3 -13.41 -44.05 2.13
CA ARG A 3 -13.21 -42.67 1.69
C ARG A 3 -12.77 -41.84 2.89
N HIS A 4 -11.55 -41.29 2.84
CA HIS A 4 -11.09 -40.32 3.81
C HIS A 4 -11.72 -38.96 3.51
N ASP A 5 -12.79 -38.62 4.23
CA ASP A 5 -13.23 -37.23 4.40
C ASP A 5 -12.15 -36.48 5.18
N ARG A 6 -11.35 -35.68 4.47
CA ARG A 6 -10.46 -34.70 5.07
C ARG A 6 -11.31 -33.50 5.49
N ALA A 7 -11.67 -33.44 6.77
CA ALA A 7 -12.27 -32.25 7.36
C ALA A 7 -11.31 -31.04 7.17
N PRO A 8 -11.83 -29.84 6.80
CA PRO A 8 -11.02 -28.64 6.65
C PRO A 8 -10.46 -28.20 8.00
N ARG A 9 -9.14 -27.92 8.06
CA ARG A 9 -8.48 -27.35 9.25
C ARG A 9 -9.07 -25.97 9.61
N PRO A 10 -9.21 -25.64 10.90
CA PRO A 10 -9.91 -24.43 11.34
C PRO A 10 -9.15 -23.15 11.01
N ALA A 11 -9.90 -22.10 10.68
CA ALA A 11 -9.46 -20.76 10.24
C ALA A 11 -8.77 -19.89 11.30
N LYS A 12 -8.30 -20.47 12.41
CA LYS A 12 -7.92 -19.75 13.64
C LYS A 12 -6.72 -18.80 13.48
N ASP A 13 -5.77 -19.13 12.59
CA ASP A 13 -4.60 -18.29 12.34
C ASP A 13 -4.88 -17.06 11.47
N ARG A 14 -5.87 -17.11 10.57
CA ARG A 14 -6.16 -16.00 9.64
C ARG A 14 -6.73 -14.79 10.36
N THR A 15 -7.67 -15.01 11.28
CA THR A 15 -8.32 -13.96 12.07
C THR A 15 -7.28 -13.17 12.87
N ASN A 16 -6.32 -13.89 13.47
CA ASN A 16 -5.30 -13.29 14.34
C ASN A 16 -4.46 -12.18 13.66
N LEU A 17 -4.13 -12.30 12.36
CA LEU A 17 -3.31 -11.25 11.72
C LEU A 17 -4.05 -10.01 11.30
N TYR A 18 -5.28 -10.19 10.82
CA TYR A 18 -6.12 -9.04 10.53
C TYR A 18 -6.34 -8.27 11.83
N ASP A 19 -6.58 -8.98 12.94
CA ASP A 19 -6.72 -8.39 14.25
C ASP A 19 -5.42 -7.73 14.74
N ASP A 20 -4.26 -8.38 14.58
CA ASP A 20 -2.95 -7.83 14.96
C ASP A 20 -2.63 -6.52 14.21
N ILE A 21 -2.79 -6.52 12.88
CA ILE A 21 -2.51 -5.34 12.04
C ILE A 21 -3.52 -4.23 12.37
N THR A 22 -4.81 -4.58 12.46
CA THR A 22 -5.87 -3.62 12.77
C THR A 22 -5.68 -3.02 14.15
N GLY A 23 -5.38 -3.85 15.16
CA GLY A 23 -5.10 -3.41 16.53
C GLY A 23 -3.90 -2.48 16.61
N LYS A 24 -2.84 -2.76 15.83
CA LYS A 24 -1.69 -1.85 15.73
C LYS A 24 -2.06 -0.49 15.13
N ILE A 25 -2.83 -0.49 14.02
CA ILE A 25 -3.29 0.76 13.41
C ILE A 25 -4.16 1.55 14.38
N ILE A 26 -5.08 0.89 15.10
CA ILE A 26 -5.91 1.53 16.12
C ILE A 26 -5.04 2.15 17.21
N ALA A 27 -4.06 1.42 17.74
CA ALA A 27 -3.17 1.93 18.77
C ALA A 27 -2.35 3.15 18.32
N ASP A 28 -1.91 3.19 17.06
CA ASP A 28 -1.26 4.37 16.49
C ASP A 28 -2.20 5.57 16.42
N LEU A 29 -3.44 5.36 15.94
CA LEU A 29 -4.46 6.41 15.85
C LEU A 29 -4.84 6.96 17.24
N GLU A 30 -5.01 6.10 18.24
CA GLU A 30 -5.29 6.49 19.63
C GLU A 30 -4.15 7.31 20.24
N ALA A 31 -2.91 7.04 19.81
CA ALA A 31 -1.74 7.82 20.20
C ALA A 31 -1.53 9.08 19.34
N GLY A 32 -2.51 9.46 18.51
CA GLY A 32 -2.47 10.64 17.64
C GLY A 32 -1.53 10.51 16.44
N ARG A 33 -1.10 9.29 16.10
CA ARG A 33 -0.23 9.01 14.94
C ARG A 33 -1.06 8.38 13.83
N PHE A 34 -1.10 9.04 12.69
CA PHE A 34 -1.69 8.46 11.49
C PHE A 34 -0.58 7.75 10.69
N PRO A 35 -0.60 6.41 10.55
CA PRO A 35 0.50 5.66 9.90
C PRO A 35 0.79 6.08 8.46
N TRP A 36 -0.21 6.61 7.75
CA TRP A 36 -0.10 7.12 6.38
C TRP A 36 0.26 8.62 6.29
N VAL A 37 0.22 9.37 7.40
CA VAL A 37 0.50 10.83 7.46
C VAL A 37 1.73 11.15 8.30
N GLN A 38 2.42 10.14 8.86
CA GLN A 38 3.61 10.32 9.69
C GLN A 38 4.58 11.34 9.07
N PRO A 39 5.17 12.27 9.85
CA PRO A 39 5.93 13.38 9.31
C PRO A 39 7.24 12.86 8.74
N TRP A 40 7.12 12.52 7.47
CA TRP A 40 8.02 11.94 6.50
C TRP A 40 9.39 12.64 6.33
N GLY A 41 9.73 13.61 7.19
CA GLY A 41 11.00 14.34 7.15
C GLY A 41 11.49 14.83 8.51
N THR A 42 11.04 14.25 9.64
CA THR A 42 11.69 14.54 10.92
C THR A 42 13.07 13.89 10.97
N PRO A 43 14.09 14.52 11.59
CA PRO A 43 15.42 13.92 11.77
C PRO A 43 15.40 12.57 12.50
N ALA A 44 14.31 12.26 13.21
CA ALA A 44 14.07 10.97 13.85
C ALA A 44 13.75 9.84 12.86
N ALA A 45 13.22 10.16 11.68
CA ALA A 45 13.01 9.20 10.59
C ALA A 45 14.29 9.14 9.74
N GLY A 46 15.28 8.36 10.18
CA GLY A 46 16.58 8.21 9.49
C GLY A 46 16.52 7.56 8.10
N ALA A 47 15.33 7.16 7.62
CA ALA A 47 15.14 6.60 6.28
C ALA A 47 14.60 7.62 5.28
N PRO A 48 15.04 7.58 4.01
CA PRO A 48 14.40 8.35 2.96
C PRO A 48 12.95 7.92 2.75
N LEU A 49 12.17 8.89 2.30
CA LEU A 49 10.81 8.70 1.80
C LEU A 49 10.81 7.84 0.54
N ALA A 50 10.67 6.54 0.73
CA ALA A 50 10.61 5.60 -0.38
C ALA A 50 9.53 4.55 -0.15
N MET A 51 9.00 4.04 -1.26
CA MET A 51 8.14 2.87 -1.24
C MET A 51 8.97 1.65 -0.82
N PRO A 52 8.49 0.83 0.13
CA PRO A 52 9.16 -0.42 0.46
C PRO A 52 9.27 -1.31 -0.76
N GLN A 53 10.43 -1.92 -0.95
CA GLN A 53 10.71 -2.81 -2.08
C GLN A 53 11.41 -4.09 -1.64
N ASN A 54 11.20 -5.15 -2.40
CA ASN A 54 11.97 -6.37 -2.26
C ASN A 54 13.34 -6.18 -2.92
N ALA A 55 14.41 -6.14 -2.13
CA ALA A 55 15.72 -5.74 -2.64
C ALA A 55 16.31 -6.75 -3.64
N ALA A 56 15.95 -8.03 -3.55
CA ALA A 56 16.40 -9.05 -4.50
C ALA A 56 15.72 -8.98 -5.87
N THR A 57 14.52 -8.38 -5.96
CA THR A 57 13.71 -8.37 -7.20
C THR A 57 13.38 -6.98 -7.71
N GLY A 58 13.62 -5.93 -6.93
CA GLY A 58 13.21 -4.55 -7.21
C GLY A 58 11.70 -4.31 -7.12
N ARG A 59 10.88 -5.35 -6.83
CA ARG A 59 9.42 -5.21 -6.80
C ARG A 59 8.99 -4.40 -5.57
N ARG A 60 8.23 -3.33 -5.79
CA ARG A 60 7.62 -2.53 -4.73
C ARG A 60 6.49 -3.32 -4.03
N TYR A 61 6.43 -3.21 -2.71
CA TYR A 61 5.29 -3.70 -1.93
C TYR A 61 4.07 -2.81 -2.17
N SER A 62 2.88 -3.39 -1.97
CA SER A 62 1.59 -2.74 -2.21
C SER A 62 0.60 -3.02 -1.08
N GLY A 63 -0.45 -2.20 -1.00
CA GLY A 63 -1.52 -2.34 -0.01
C GLY A 63 -1.00 -2.25 1.43
N ILE A 64 -1.55 -3.07 2.32
CA ILE A 64 -1.25 -3.01 3.76
C ILE A 64 0.23 -3.21 4.11
N ASN A 65 0.99 -3.92 3.26
CA ASN A 65 2.42 -4.10 3.47
C ASN A 65 3.19 -2.79 3.45
N VAL A 66 2.69 -1.77 2.75
CA VAL A 66 3.33 -0.44 2.75
C VAL A 66 3.30 0.14 4.16
N LEU A 67 2.12 0.18 4.79
CA LEU A 67 1.94 0.70 6.15
C LEU A 67 2.71 -0.13 7.19
N ILE A 68 2.70 -1.46 7.07
CA ILE A 68 3.44 -2.35 7.98
C ILE A 68 4.95 -2.06 7.93
N LEU A 69 5.51 -1.94 6.73
CA LEU A 69 6.94 -1.77 6.55
C LEU A 69 7.40 -0.34 6.87
N TRP A 70 6.61 0.66 6.51
CA TRP A 70 6.83 2.04 6.96
C TRP A 70 6.82 2.16 8.48
N GLY A 71 5.82 1.58 9.15
CA GLY A 71 5.76 1.54 10.61
C GLY A 71 7.00 0.86 11.21
N ALA A 72 7.45 -0.25 10.62
CA ALA A 72 8.65 -0.95 11.07
C ALA A 72 9.94 -0.13 10.92
N VAL A 73 10.07 0.63 9.82
CA VAL A 73 11.21 1.54 9.62
C VAL A 73 11.24 2.63 10.69
N ILE A 74 10.08 3.23 10.98
CA ILE A 74 9.97 4.30 11.98
C ILE A 74 10.25 3.76 13.38
N GLU A 75 9.57 2.68 13.78
CA GLU A 75 9.69 2.09 15.12
C GLU A 75 11.09 1.60 15.45
N ARG A 76 11.80 1.07 14.44
CA ARG A 76 13.11 0.44 14.63
C ARG A 76 14.27 1.29 14.11
N GLY A 77 14.00 2.47 13.56
CA GLY A 77 15.01 3.38 13.04
C GLY A 77 15.83 2.80 11.88
N PHE A 78 15.22 1.99 11.01
CA PHE A 78 15.95 1.44 9.85
C PHE A 78 16.34 2.56 8.88
N PRO A 79 17.50 2.47 8.20
CA PRO A 79 18.00 3.54 7.33
C PRO A 79 17.40 3.52 5.92
N GLY A 80 16.64 2.49 5.56
CA GLY A 80 16.13 2.32 4.20
C GLY A 80 14.89 1.44 4.10
N GLN A 81 14.35 1.37 2.89
CA GLN A 81 13.09 0.69 2.56
C GLN A 81 13.31 -0.58 1.72
N SER A 82 14.51 -1.15 1.81
CA SER A 82 14.92 -2.39 1.12
C SER A 82 14.71 -3.59 2.03
N TRP A 83 13.90 -4.55 1.58
CA TRP A 83 13.49 -5.71 2.38
C TRP A 83 13.79 -7.04 1.67
N LEU A 84 14.16 -8.06 2.44
CA LEU A 84 14.55 -9.38 1.94
C LEU A 84 13.94 -10.47 2.82
N THR A 85 13.58 -11.61 2.23
CA THR A 85 13.38 -12.81 3.05
C THR A 85 14.75 -13.38 3.47
N PHE A 86 14.77 -14.18 4.54
CA PHE A 86 16.01 -14.85 4.98
C PHE A 86 16.70 -15.63 3.86
N ARG A 87 15.93 -16.38 3.05
CA ARG A 87 16.47 -17.14 1.91
C ARG A 87 17.02 -16.23 0.82
N GLN A 88 16.41 -15.07 0.60
CA GLN A 88 16.92 -14.10 -0.38
C GLN A 88 18.25 -13.49 0.08
N ALA A 89 18.37 -13.13 1.36
CA ALA A 89 19.64 -12.65 1.91
C ALA A 89 20.77 -13.68 1.69
N LEU A 90 20.52 -14.95 2.01
CA LEU A 90 21.46 -16.06 1.74
C LEU A 90 21.81 -16.20 0.26
N SER A 91 20.81 -16.15 -0.63
CA SER A 91 21.06 -16.28 -2.08
C SER A 91 21.88 -15.13 -2.66
N LEU A 92 21.89 -13.97 -2.00
CA LEU A 92 22.69 -12.80 -2.38
C LEU A 92 24.07 -12.80 -1.72
N GLY A 93 24.45 -13.87 -1.01
CA GLY A 93 25.75 -13.98 -0.33
C GLY A 93 25.80 -13.35 1.06
N GLY A 94 24.71 -12.72 1.51
CA GLY A 94 24.60 -12.18 2.86
C GLY A 94 23.90 -13.12 3.83
N ASN A 95 23.73 -12.69 5.07
CA ASN A 95 23.00 -13.44 6.10
C ASN A 95 22.28 -12.47 7.03
N VAL A 96 21.18 -12.89 7.65
CA VAL A 96 20.54 -12.09 8.70
C VAL A 96 21.39 -12.20 9.96
N MET A 97 21.73 -11.06 10.56
CA MET A 97 22.53 -11.00 11.78
C MET A 97 21.84 -11.75 12.92
N LYS A 98 22.64 -12.41 13.77
CA LYS A 98 22.11 -13.23 14.86
C LYS A 98 21.33 -12.36 15.86
N GLY A 99 20.09 -12.77 16.15
CA GLY A 99 19.21 -12.10 17.11
C GLY A 99 18.21 -11.13 16.47
N GLU A 100 18.39 -10.80 15.19
CA GLU A 100 17.46 -9.95 14.45
C GLU A 100 16.09 -10.59 14.29
N ARG A 101 15.04 -9.77 14.40
CA ARG A 101 13.64 -10.19 14.23
C ARG A 101 13.07 -9.60 12.96
N GLY A 102 12.50 -10.44 12.11
CA GLY A 102 11.84 -9.98 10.89
C GLY A 102 10.47 -9.34 11.15
N ILE A 103 9.93 -8.77 10.08
CA ILE A 103 8.58 -8.20 9.98
C ILE A 103 7.71 -9.14 9.16
N THR A 104 6.49 -9.39 9.61
CA THR A 104 5.55 -10.22 8.86
C THR A 104 4.82 -9.37 7.83
N VAL A 105 4.89 -9.78 6.57
CA VAL A 105 4.13 -9.21 5.44
C VAL A 105 3.17 -10.26 4.88
N VAL A 106 2.14 -9.81 4.18
CA VAL A 106 1.11 -10.67 3.59
C VAL A 106 1.15 -10.68 2.08
N TYR A 107 0.78 -11.82 1.50
CA TYR A 107 0.52 -11.95 0.08
C TYR A 107 -0.85 -12.59 -0.12
N ALA A 108 -1.79 -11.81 -0.62
CA ALA A 108 -3.12 -12.26 -0.95
C ALA A 108 -3.21 -12.50 -2.46
N ASP A 109 -3.72 -13.66 -2.85
CA ASP A 109 -3.91 -14.03 -4.26
C ASP A 109 -4.98 -15.12 -4.35
N ARG A 110 -5.36 -15.52 -5.56
CA ARG A 110 -6.36 -16.56 -5.82
C ARG A 110 -5.73 -17.67 -6.63
N PHE A 111 -6.16 -18.90 -6.40
CA PHE A 111 -5.82 -20.02 -7.27
C PHE A 111 -7.09 -20.76 -7.67
N THR A 112 -7.10 -21.26 -8.90
CA THR A 112 -8.22 -22.07 -9.42
C THR A 112 -7.80 -23.53 -9.41
N PRO A 113 -8.48 -24.42 -8.65
CA PRO A 113 -8.22 -25.86 -8.67
C PRO A 113 -8.35 -26.44 -10.09
N GLU A 114 -7.54 -27.45 -10.43
CA GLU A 114 -7.60 -28.08 -11.77
C GLU A 114 -8.97 -28.72 -12.06
N ASP A 115 -9.60 -29.34 -11.06
CA ASP A 115 -10.95 -29.90 -11.22
C ASP A 115 -11.99 -28.82 -11.53
N GLU A 116 -11.81 -27.62 -10.99
CA GLU A 116 -12.69 -26.48 -11.23
C GLU A 116 -12.47 -25.86 -12.61
N LYS A 117 -11.21 -25.82 -13.07
CA LYS A 117 -10.89 -25.47 -14.46
C LYS A 117 -11.49 -26.48 -15.44
N ARG A 118 -11.50 -27.77 -15.10
CA ARG A 118 -12.11 -28.83 -15.91
C ARG A 118 -13.62 -28.68 -15.98
N ARG A 119 -14.30 -28.47 -14.85
CA ARG A 119 -15.74 -28.21 -14.77
C ARG A 119 -16.15 -27.03 -15.66
N ALA A 120 -15.46 -25.89 -15.52
CA ALA A 120 -15.71 -24.69 -16.32
C ALA A 120 -15.58 -24.94 -17.83
N ARG A 121 -14.61 -25.75 -18.26
CA ARG A 121 -14.45 -26.14 -19.68
C ARG A 121 -15.60 -27.03 -20.18
N GLU A 122 -16.13 -27.90 -19.34
CA GLU A 122 -17.19 -28.85 -19.68
C GLU A 122 -18.59 -28.22 -19.65
N THR A 123 -18.85 -27.31 -18.70
CA THR A 123 -20.16 -26.68 -18.51
C THR A 123 -20.30 -25.32 -19.20
N GLY A 124 -19.20 -24.69 -19.58
CA GLY A 124 -19.18 -23.31 -20.08
C GLY A 124 -19.37 -22.25 -19.00
N GLU A 125 -19.40 -22.63 -17.73
CA GLU A 125 -19.51 -21.71 -16.58
C GLU A 125 -18.13 -21.15 -16.18
N GLU A 126 -18.12 -20.08 -15.37
CA GLU A 126 -16.88 -19.51 -14.85
C GLU A 126 -16.22 -20.42 -13.79
N ALA A 127 -14.89 -20.52 -13.86
CA ALA A 127 -14.12 -21.29 -12.89
C ALA A 127 -13.98 -20.54 -11.55
N HIS A 128 -14.38 -21.18 -10.45
CA HIS A 128 -14.27 -20.58 -9.12
C HIS A 128 -12.82 -20.56 -8.59
N ALA A 129 -12.26 -19.36 -8.48
CA ALA A 129 -10.95 -19.15 -7.87
C ALA A 129 -11.05 -19.04 -6.34
N ILE A 130 -10.27 -19.86 -5.63
CA ILE A 130 -10.18 -19.91 -4.17
C ILE A 130 -9.15 -18.87 -3.69
N PRO A 131 -9.53 -17.92 -2.82
CA PRO A 131 -8.61 -16.93 -2.28
C PRO A 131 -7.72 -17.54 -1.20
N PHE A 132 -6.45 -17.15 -1.19
CA PHE A 132 -5.50 -17.50 -0.13
C PHE A 132 -4.75 -16.27 0.38
N LEU A 133 -4.20 -16.41 1.58
CA LEU A 133 -3.33 -15.42 2.21
C LEU A 133 -2.08 -16.14 2.69
N LYS A 134 -0.93 -15.80 2.15
CA LYS A 134 0.39 -16.27 2.60
C LYS A 134 1.03 -15.21 3.46
N ARG A 135 1.86 -15.66 4.40
CA ARG A 135 2.68 -14.80 5.24
C ARG A 135 4.14 -15.04 4.89
N PHE A 136 4.89 -13.96 4.91
CA PHE A 136 6.33 -14.00 4.75
C PHE A 136 6.96 -13.17 5.85
N THR A 137 8.10 -13.65 6.34
CA THR A 137 8.95 -12.87 7.23
C THR A 137 10.04 -12.23 6.40
N VAL A 138 10.09 -10.90 6.43
CA VAL A 138 11.08 -10.10 5.74
C VAL A 138 11.94 -9.34 6.74
N PHE A 139 13.17 -9.06 6.34
CA PHE A 139 14.20 -8.37 7.10
C PHE A 139 14.62 -7.15 6.31
N ASN A 140 14.84 -6.03 6.99
CA ASN A 140 15.43 -4.87 6.35
C ASN A 140 16.86 -5.21 5.91
N ALA A 141 17.36 -4.62 4.83
CA ALA A 141 18.74 -4.80 4.39
C ALA A 141 19.75 -4.48 5.52
N ALA A 142 19.44 -3.51 6.38
CA ALA A 142 20.26 -3.16 7.54
C ALA A 142 20.33 -4.25 8.63
N GLN A 143 19.45 -5.25 8.60
CA GLN A 143 19.48 -6.41 9.50
C GLN A 143 20.36 -7.54 8.96
N CYS A 144 20.95 -7.36 7.77
CA CYS A 144 21.74 -8.38 7.11
C CYS A 144 23.21 -7.95 7.01
N GLU A 145 24.12 -8.90 7.15
CA GLU A 145 25.56 -8.76 6.93
C GLU A 145 25.96 -9.41 5.60
N GLY A 146 27.05 -8.96 4.97
CA GLY A 146 27.60 -9.57 3.76
C GLY A 146 26.76 -9.39 2.48
N LEU A 147 25.78 -8.49 2.47
CA LEU A 147 25.03 -8.16 1.25
C LEU A 147 25.89 -7.33 0.27
N PRO A 148 25.66 -7.46 -1.05
CA PRO A 148 26.26 -6.57 -2.04
C PRO A 148 25.92 -5.10 -1.77
N GLU A 149 26.86 -4.20 -2.06
CA GLU A 149 26.73 -2.77 -1.75
C GLU A 149 25.52 -2.15 -2.45
N GLU A 150 25.19 -2.59 -3.66
CA GLU A 150 24.04 -2.10 -4.43
C GLU A 150 22.69 -2.46 -3.78
N ILE A 151 22.64 -3.55 -3.02
CA ILE A 151 21.45 -4.03 -2.29
C ILE A 151 21.33 -3.33 -0.94
N ALA A 152 22.46 -3.05 -0.29
CA ALA A 152 22.54 -2.33 0.97
C ALA A 152 22.36 -0.81 0.81
N ALA A 153 22.59 -0.28 -0.40
CA ALA A 153 22.49 1.14 -0.70
C ALA A 153 21.07 1.69 -0.48
N VAL A 154 21.03 2.85 0.16
CA VAL A 154 19.82 3.64 0.35
C VAL A 154 19.69 4.61 -0.83
N ALA A 155 18.56 4.58 -1.53
CA ALA A 155 18.34 5.49 -2.66
C ALA A 155 18.35 6.95 -2.19
N PRO A 156 19.03 7.86 -2.92
CA PRO A 156 19.01 9.28 -2.61
C PRO A 156 17.61 9.86 -2.82
N PRO A 157 17.25 10.95 -2.11
CA PRO A 157 15.99 11.64 -2.35
C PRO A 157 15.93 12.16 -3.79
N PRO A 158 14.72 12.29 -4.39
CA PRO A 158 14.59 12.84 -5.72
C PRO A 158 15.10 14.30 -5.75
N PRO A 159 15.79 14.72 -6.83
CA PRO A 159 16.18 16.11 -7.03
C PRO A 159 14.99 17.08 -6.89
N PRO A 160 15.20 18.29 -6.33
CA PRO A 160 14.19 19.34 -6.32
C PRO A 160 13.66 19.65 -7.71
N GLY A 161 12.37 19.99 -7.83
CA GLY A 161 11.75 20.41 -9.09
C GLY A 161 11.31 19.28 -10.04
N LEU A 162 11.54 18.00 -9.70
CA LEU A 162 11.04 16.88 -10.51
C LEU A 162 9.60 16.47 -10.19
N ILE A 163 9.07 16.86 -9.03
CA ILE A 163 7.77 16.40 -8.54
C ILE A 163 6.63 17.04 -9.33
N GLU A 164 6.64 18.36 -9.49
CA GLU A 164 5.50 19.09 -10.08
C GLU A 164 5.21 18.67 -11.53
N PRO A 165 6.22 18.59 -12.44
CA PRO A 165 5.98 18.13 -13.81
C PRO A 165 5.47 16.68 -13.86
N THR A 166 5.91 15.85 -12.92
CA THR A 166 5.46 14.46 -12.81
C THR A 166 3.99 14.38 -12.38
N VAL A 167 3.57 15.21 -11.43
CA VAL A 167 2.18 15.29 -10.97
C VAL A 167 1.25 15.76 -12.09
N GLU A 168 1.64 16.80 -12.83
CA GLU A 168 0.85 17.28 -13.96
C GLU A 168 0.73 16.24 -15.08
N ALA A 169 1.83 15.56 -15.41
CA ALA A 169 1.83 14.47 -16.38
C ALA A 169 0.94 13.31 -15.92
N LEU A 170 0.99 12.96 -14.62
CA LEU A 170 0.13 11.93 -14.04
C LEU A 170 -1.35 12.29 -14.14
N ILE A 171 -1.75 13.50 -13.70
CA ILE A 171 -3.14 13.96 -13.78
C ILE A 171 -3.63 13.87 -15.22
N ARG A 172 -2.86 14.38 -16.18
CA ARG A 172 -3.20 14.32 -17.61
C ARG A 172 -3.35 12.89 -18.11
N ALA A 173 -2.45 12.00 -17.74
CA ALA A 173 -2.46 10.61 -18.18
C ALA A 173 -3.67 9.82 -17.65
N THR A 174 -4.29 10.26 -16.55
CA THR A 174 -5.50 9.60 -16.02
C THR A 174 -6.73 9.75 -16.93
N GLY A 175 -6.78 10.81 -17.75
CA GLY A 175 -7.95 11.16 -18.56
C GLY A 175 -9.17 11.64 -17.77
N ILE A 176 -9.04 11.86 -16.46
CA ILE A 176 -10.11 12.42 -15.61
C ILE A 176 -10.28 13.91 -15.93
N ASP A 177 -11.52 14.38 -16.04
CA ASP A 177 -11.82 15.81 -16.22
C ASP A 177 -11.38 16.58 -14.97
N PHE A 178 -10.27 17.30 -15.10
CA PHE A 178 -9.63 18.03 -14.03
C PHE A 178 -9.68 19.53 -14.32
N ARG A 179 -10.39 20.27 -13.47
CA ARG A 179 -10.70 21.69 -13.66
C ARG A 179 -10.04 22.52 -12.58
N ILE A 180 -9.51 23.66 -12.99
CA ILE A 180 -8.92 24.65 -12.08
C ILE A 180 -9.83 25.88 -12.02
N GLY A 181 -10.32 26.20 -10.83
CA GLY A 181 -11.22 27.34 -10.62
C GLY A 181 -11.90 27.33 -9.26
N GLY A 182 -12.62 28.43 -8.97
CA GLY A 182 -13.34 28.58 -7.71
C GLY A 182 -12.41 28.68 -6.49
N ASN A 183 -12.97 28.37 -5.32
CA ASN A 183 -12.30 28.50 -4.02
C ASN A 183 -12.40 27.23 -3.15
N ARG A 184 -12.83 26.11 -3.74
CA ARG A 184 -12.96 24.81 -3.05
C ARG A 184 -12.45 23.70 -3.94
N ALA A 185 -11.80 22.71 -3.33
CA ALA A 185 -11.46 21.46 -3.98
C ALA A 185 -12.52 20.41 -3.69
N PHE A 186 -12.88 19.61 -4.70
CA PHE A 186 -13.82 18.50 -4.58
C PHE A 186 -13.85 17.66 -5.87
N TYR A 187 -14.15 16.37 -5.72
CA TYR A 187 -14.64 15.50 -6.80
C TYR A 187 -16.19 15.48 -6.84
N VAL A 188 -16.79 15.51 -8.04
CA VAL A 188 -18.25 15.40 -8.25
C VAL A 188 -18.59 14.06 -8.91
N PRO A 189 -19.01 13.03 -8.15
CA PRO A 189 -19.29 11.70 -8.71
C PRO A 189 -20.34 11.67 -9.82
N SER A 190 -21.38 12.51 -9.74
CA SER A 190 -22.49 12.53 -10.70
C SER A 190 -22.13 13.12 -12.06
N GLN A 191 -21.08 13.93 -12.12
CA GLN A 191 -20.61 14.59 -13.34
C GLN A 191 -19.20 14.18 -13.75
N ASP A 192 -18.58 13.29 -12.97
CA ASP A 192 -17.24 12.74 -13.19
C ASP A 192 -16.16 13.80 -13.46
N PHE A 193 -16.04 14.79 -12.57
CA PHE A 193 -14.95 15.78 -12.66
C PHE A 193 -14.38 16.15 -11.30
N VAL A 194 -13.11 16.55 -11.30
CA VAL A 194 -12.41 17.16 -10.17
C VAL A 194 -12.35 18.67 -10.37
N MET A 195 -12.65 19.42 -9.32
CA MET A 195 -12.40 20.86 -9.23
C MET A 195 -11.34 21.09 -8.17
N VAL A 196 -10.35 21.93 -8.48
CA VAL A 196 -9.42 22.47 -7.49
C VAL A 196 -9.26 23.99 -7.67
N PRO A 197 -9.01 24.75 -6.59
CA PRO A 197 -8.66 26.16 -6.71
C PRO A 197 -7.35 26.35 -7.51
N PRO A 198 -7.11 27.55 -8.04
CA PRO A 198 -5.83 27.90 -8.64
C PRO A 198 -4.66 27.67 -7.66
N PRO A 199 -3.46 27.23 -8.12
CA PRO A 199 -2.28 27.06 -7.26
C PRO A 199 -1.95 28.27 -6.40
N GLN A 200 -2.23 29.48 -6.89
CA GLN A 200 -2.01 30.76 -6.20
C GLN A 200 -2.89 30.93 -4.95
N ALA A 201 -3.95 30.14 -4.80
CA ALA A 201 -4.78 30.13 -3.60
C ALA A 201 -4.13 29.38 -2.43
N TYR A 202 -3.00 28.69 -2.65
CA TYR A 202 -2.29 27.90 -1.65
C TYR A 202 -1.00 28.61 -1.22
N HIS A 203 -0.69 28.55 0.08
CA HIS A 203 0.53 29.14 0.63
C HIS A 203 1.81 28.46 0.13
N GLU A 204 1.76 27.14 -0.07
CA GLU A 204 2.89 26.35 -0.54
C GLU A 204 2.45 25.48 -1.74
N PRO A 205 3.24 25.41 -2.83
CA PRO A 205 2.91 24.60 -4.01
C PRO A 205 2.60 23.14 -3.68
N ILE A 206 3.31 22.55 -2.70
CA ILE A 206 3.10 21.16 -2.28
C ILE A 206 1.68 20.90 -1.77
N ASN A 207 1.04 21.89 -1.15
CA ASN A 207 -0.31 21.75 -0.62
C ASN A 207 -1.35 21.71 -1.76
N TRP A 208 -1.11 22.43 -2.85
CA TRP A 208 -1.94 22.30 -4.05
C TRP A 208 -1.86 20.89 -4.62
N HIS A 209 -0.65 20.33 -4.77
CA HIS A 209 -0.47 18.97 -5.29
C HIS A 209 -1.11 17.91 -4.38
N ARG A 210 -0.98 18.03 -3.06
CA ARG A 210 -1.64 17.13 -2.09
C ARG A 210 -3.16 17.16 -2.25
N THR A 211 -3.76 18.35 -2.32
CA THR A 211 -5.20 18.49 -2.50
C THR A 211 -5.64 17.93 -3.86
N ALA A 212 -4.94 18.26 -4.94
CA ALA A 212 -5.24 17.75 -6.27
C ALA A 212 -5.22 16.22 -6.31
N LEU A 213 -4.16 15.59 -5.78
CA LEU A 213 -4.02 14.14 -5.77
C LEU A 213 -5.05 13.44 -4.87
N HIS A 214 -5.46 14.07 -3.78
CA HIS A 214 -6.54 13.56 -2.91
C HIS A 214 -7.88 13.51 -3.66
N GLU A 215 -8.28 14.59 -4.33
CA GLU A 215 -9.51 14.60 -5.12
C GLU A 215 -9.44 13.63 -6.32
N MET A 216 -8.26 13.47 -6.92
CA MET A 216 -8.03 12.44 -7.93
C MET A 216 -8.19 11.03 -7.36
N GLY A 217 -7.79 10.82 -6.10
CA GLY A 217 -8.04 9.60 -5.33
C GLY A 217 -9.52 9.27 -5.27
N HIS A 218 -10.37 10.23 -4.90
CA HIS A 218 -11.83 10.08 -4.96
C HIS A 218 -12.32 9.78 -6.37
N ALA A 219 -11.81 10.51 -7.37
CA ALA A 219 -12.21 10.29 -8.74
C ALA A 219 -12.01 8.83 -9.17
N THR A 220 -10.93 8.15 -8.79
CA THR A 220 -10.76 6.72 -9.13
C THR A 220 -11.93 5.81 -8.71
N GLY A 221 -12.76 6.22 -7.75
CA GLY A 221 -13.92 5.47 -7.26
C GLY A 221 -15.17 5.51 -8.15
N HIS A 222 -15.21 6.28 -9.24
CA HIS A 222 -16.37 6.35 -10.13
C HIS A 222 -16.84 4.97 -10.65
N PRO A 223 -18.14 4.78 -10.95
CA PRO A 223 -18.67 3.51 -11.47
C PRO A 223 -17.99 2.97 -12.74
N SER A 224 -17.46 3.84 -13.61
CA SER A 224 -16.69 3.40 -14.80
C SER A 224 -15.24 3.02 -14.50
N ARG A 225 -14.79 3.17 -13.26
CA ARG A 225 -13.42 2.92 -12.78
C ARG A 225 -13.41 1.83 -11.71
N LEU A 226 -13.17 2.18 -10.45
CA LEU A 226 -13.13 1.21 -9.34
C LEU A 226 -14.51 0.96 -8.71
N ALA A 227 -15.54 1.70 -9.11
CA ALA A 227 -16.92 1.52 -8.68
C ALA A 227 -17.09 1.41 -7.15
N ARG A 228 -16.49 2.35 -6.42
CA ARG A 228 -16.60 2.45 -4.96
C ARG A 228 -17.92 3.12 -4.55
N ASP A 229 -18.34 2.88 -3.31
CA ASP A 229 -19.62 3.36 -2.77
C ASP A 229 -19.54 4.82 -2.29
N PHE A 230 -20.19 5.73 -3.04
CA PHE A 230 -20.36 7.15 -2.68
C PHE A 230 -21.73 7.46 -2.05
N SER A 231 -22.49 6.47 -1.58
CA SER A 231 -23.83 6.70 -1.01
C SER A 231 -23.80 7.35 0.39
N GLY A 232 -22.62 7.52 0.99
CA GLY A 232 -22.45 8.11 2.31
C GLY A 232 -22.46 9.65 2.27
N SER A 233 -23.16 10.28 3.22
CA SER A 233 -23.06 11.73 3.42
C SER A 233 -22.00 12.09 4.45
N PHE A 234 -21.57 13.35 4.45
CA PHE A 234 -20.63 13.88 5.45
C PHE A 234 -21.01 13.46 6.88
N GLY A 235 -20.01 13.03 7.65
CA GLY A 235 -20.19 12.55 9.03
C GLY A 235 -20.63 11.09 9.17
N THR A 236 -20.91 10.37 8.07
CA THR A 236 -21.26 8.94 8.13
C THR A 236 -20.04 8.04 8.08
N LYS A 237 -20.17 6.78 8.54
CA LYS A 237 -19.11 5.76 8.43
C LYS A 237 -18.71 5.47 6.99
N LYS A 238 -19.68 5.48 6.06
CA LYS A 238 -19.43 5.26 4.63
C LYS A 238 -18.57 6.39 4.05
N TYR A 239 -18.91 7.64 4.38
CA TYR A 239 -18.13 8.80 3.97
C TYR A 239 -16.71 8.73 4.54
N ALA A 240 -16.55 8.49 5.85
CA ALA A 240 -15.24 8.36 6.47
C ALA A 240 -14.38 7.21 5.89
N PHE A 241 -15.02 6.12 5.43
CA PHE A 241 -14.32 5.03 4.76
C PHE A 241 -13.75 5.45 3.40
N GLU A 242 -14.51 6.19 2.59
CA GLU A 242 -14.01 6.72 1.31
C GLU A 242 -12.91 7.76 1.50
N GLU A 243 -13.04 8.64 2.51
CA GLU A 243 -11.97 9.57 2.91
C GLU A 243 -10.69 8.82 3.31
N LEU A 244 -10.81 7.74 4.08
CA LEU A 244 -9.68 6.90 4.44
C LEU A 244 -9.00 6.28 3.21
N VAL A 245 -9.79 5.84 2.22
CA VAL A 245 -9.27 5.29 0.95
C VAL A 245 -8.57 6.38 0.12
N ALA A 246 -9.10 7.59 0.07
CA ALA A 246 -8.50 8.69 -0.70
C ALA A 246 -7.29 9.36 -0.02
N LEU A 247 -7.11 9.14 1.29
CA LEU A 247 -5.94 9.60 2.05
C LEU A 247 -4.76 8.60 2.04
N SER A 248 -5.03 7.33 1.74
CA SER A 248 -4.05 6.22 1.78
C SER A 248 -3.41 5.93 0.44
#